data_AF-A0A367M2G7-F1
#
_entry.id   AF-A0A367M2G7-F1
#
_cell.length_a   1.000
_cell.length_b   1.000
_cell.length_c   1.000
_cell.angle_alpha   90.00
_cell.angle_beta   90.00
_cell.angle_gamma   90.00
#
_symmetry.space_group_name_H-M   'P 1'
#
loop_
_entity.id
_entity.type
_entity.pdbx_description
1 polymer ?
#
loop_
_entity_poly.entity_id
_entity_poly.type
_entity_poly.pdbx_seq_one_letter_code
_entity_poly.pdbx_strand_id
1 'polypeptide(L)'
;IRDRTKVAEAGSGVVLLLGHQIGGDDLLAHVREIASAPAPAPKATTTYSTVGAGSQILRDLGVRKMRLLSAPMRFNAISGFDLEVVEYLPAE
;
A
#
# COMPACT_ATOMS: atom_id res chain seq x y z
N ILE A 1 -8.13 -3.39 -4.37
CA ILE A 1 -7.83 -3.36 -5.82
C ILE A 1 -8.97 -2.63 -6.56
N ARG A 2 -9.35 -1.43 -6.11
CA ARG A 2 -10.49 -0.69 -6.70
C ARG A 2 -10.08 0.06 -7.98
N ASP A 3 -8.83 0.52 -8.03
CA ASP A 3 -8.32 1.38 -9.11
C ASP A 3 -7.63 0.64 -10.27
N ARG A 4 -7.81 -0.69 -10.39
CA ARG A 4 -7.17 -1.47 -11.47
C ARG A 4 -7.58 -0.96 -12.87
N THR A 5 -8.80 -0.46 -13.01
CA THR A 5 -9.30 0.09 -14.28
C THR A 5 -8.53 1.35 -14.68
N LYS A 6 -8.25 2.27 -13.75
CA LYS A 6 -7.44 3.47 -14.02
C LYS A 6 -6.01 3.12 -14.46
N VAL A 7 -5.42 2.08 -13.85
CA VAL A 7 -4.10 1.57 -14.26
C VAL A 7 -4.15 0.98 -15.67
N ALA A 8 -5.22 0.24 -16.01
CA ALA A 8 -5.40 -0.32 -17.34
C ALA A 8 -5.61 0.77 -18.42
N GLU A 9 -6.40 1.80 -18.12
CA GLU A 9 -6.63 2.94 -19.02
C GLU A 9 -5.36 3.76 -19.29
N ALA A 10 -4.45 3.85 -18.33
CA ALA A 10 -3.16 4.52 -18.52
C ALA A 10 -2.21 3.78 -19.48
N GLY A 11 -2.55 2.56 -19.92
CA GLY A 11 -1.74 1.73 -20.82
C GLY A 11 -0.49 1.13 -20.17
N SER A 12 -0.05 1.65 -19.03
CA SER A 12 1.04 1.12 -18.22
C SER A 12 0.87 1.50 -16.74
N GLY A 13 1.21 0.58 -15.85
CA GLY A 13 1.28 0.84 -14.41
C GLY A 13 1.39 -0.44 -13.61
N VAL A 14 1.63 -0.31 -12.32
CA VAL A 14 1.90 -1.43 -11.42
C VAL A 14 0.92 -1.41 -10.26
N VAL A 15 0.30 -2.55 -9.97
CA VAL A 15 -0.52 -2.75 -8.77
C VAL A 15 0.22 -3.72 -7.85
N LEU A 16 0.68 -3.23 -6.69
CA LEU A 16 1.30 -4.08 -5.67
C LEU A 16 0.23 -4.48 -4.65
N LEU A 17 0.07 -5.79 -4.45
CA LEU A 17 -0.69 -6.35 -3.34
C LEU A 17 0.31 -6.96 -2.35
N LEU A 18 0.57 -6.25 -1.25
CA LEU A 18 1.45 -6.73 -0.19
C LEU A 18 0.62 -7.51 0.82
N GLY A 19 0.67 -8.83 0.71
CA GLY A 19 0.00 -9.74 1.65
C GLY A 19 0.69 -9.76 3.01
N HIS A 20 -0.09 -9.79 4.08
CA HIS A 20 0.40 -10.12 5.42
C HIS A 20 -0.15 -11.49 5.80
N GLN A 21 0.74 -12.42 6.19
CA GLN A 21 0.33 -13.70 6.73
C GLN A 21 -0.20 -13.46 8.15
N ILE A 22 -1.50 -13.65 8.36
CA ILE A 22 -2.14 -13.52 9.66
C ILE A 22 -2.14 -14.92 10.30
N GLY A 23 -1.56 -15.06 11.50
CA GLY A 23 -1.60 -16.30 12.28
C GLY A 23 -3.03 -16.62 12.75
N GLY A 24 -3.29 -17.89 13.10
CA GLY A 24 -4.64 -18.34 13.50
C GLY A 24 -5.21 -17.56 14.70
N ASP A 25 -4.39 -17.27 15.70
CA ASP A 25 -4.79 -16.51 16.89
C ASP A 25 -5.07 -15.03 16.57
N ASP A 26 -4.23 -14.41 15.74
CA ASP A 26 -4.42 -13.02 15.28
C ASP A 26 -5.68 -12.88 14.43
N LEU A 27 -5.98 -13.88 13.59
CA LEU A 27 -7.20 -13.92 12.79
C LEU A 27 -8.44 -14.01 13.69
N LEU A 28 -8.41 -14.88 14.71
CA LEU A 28 -9.50 -15.02 15.66
C LEU A 28 -9.71 -13.74 16.48
N ALA A 29 -8.64 -13.07 16.89
CA ALA A 29 -8.71 -11.77 17.54
C ALA A 29 -9.37 -10.71 16.63
N HIS A 30 -8.97 -10.66 15.36
CA HIS A 30 -9.57 -9.75 14.37
C HIS A 30 -11.08 -9.97 14.19
N VAL A 31 -11.52 -11.23 14.10
CA VAL A 31 -12.95 -11.57 13.96
C VAL A 31 -13.74 -11.12 15.19
N ARG A 32 -13.19 -11.31 16.39
CA ARG A 32 -13.83 -10.88 17.65
C ARG A 32 -13.91 -9.35 17.76
N GLU A 33 -12.87 -8.64 17.33
CA GLU A 33 -12.86 -7.17 17.28
C GLU A 33 -13.92 -6.62 16.32
N ILE A 34 -14.05 -7.20 15.12
CA ILE A 34 -15.08 -6.80 14.14
C ILE A 34 -16.50 -7.03 14.69
N ALA A 35 -16.71 -8.13 15.41
CA ALA A 35 -18.03 -8.48 15.95
C ALA A 35 -18.50 -7.57 17.09
N SER A 36 -17.62 -6.75 17.68
CA SER A 36 -17.91 -6.04 18.95
C SER A 36 -18.21 -4.54 18.82
N ALA A 37 -17.76 -3.86 17.75
CA ALA A 37 -17.94 -2.43 17.39
C ALA A 37 -17.64 -1.33 18.45
N PRO A 38 -17.21 -0.11 18.05
CA PRO A 38 -16.77 0.32 16.73
C PRO A 38 -15.25 0.16 16.54
N ALA A 39 -14.85 0.04 15.26
CA ALA A 39 -13.52 -0.35 14.80
C ALA A 39 -12.38 0.51 15.37
N PRO A 40 -11.28 -0.10 15.87
CA PRO A 40 -10.07 0.65 16.18
C PRO A 40 -9.41 1.17 14.90
N ALA A 41 -8.75 2.32 15.01
CA ALA A 41 -7.96 2.90 13.92
C ALA A 41 -6.84 1.92 13.47
N PRO A 42 -6.50 1.89 12.16
CA PRO A 42 -5.48 0.98 11.65
C PRO A 42 -4.13 1.19 12.36
N LYS A 43 -3.55 0.11 12.88
CA LYS A 43 -2.25 0.12 13.58
C LYS A 43 -1.15 0.52 12.59
N ALA A 44 -0.48 1.65 12.85
CA ALA A 44 0.52 2.27 11.97
C ALA A 44 1.85 1.48 11.81
N THR A 45 2.05 0.40 12.56
CA THR A 45 3.28 -0.40 12.57
C THR A 45 3.46 -1.26 11.31
N THR A 46 2.38 -1.70 10.67
CA THR A 46 2.42 -2.53 9.45
C THR A 46 2.90 -1.74 8.22
N THR A 47 2.86 -0.41 8.28
CA THR A 47 3.14 0.47 7.15
C THR A 47 4.62 0.50 6.78
N TYR A 48 5.55 0.38 7.73
CA TYR A 48 6.98 0.54 7.43
C TYR A 48 7.61 -0.69 6.76
N SER A 49 7.26 -1.91 7.19
CA SER A 49 7.76 -3.14 6.56
C SER A 49 7.21 -3.34 5.14
N THR A 50 5.93 -3.00 4.94
CA THR A 50 5.30 -3.01 3.61
C THR A 50 5.89 -1.96 2.69
N VAL A 51 6.21 -0.75 3.18
CA VAL A 51 6.90 0.28 2.38
C VAL A 51 8.28 -0.18 1.92
N GLY A 52 9.08 -0.81 2.78
CA GLY A 52 10.41 -1.31 2.39
C GLY A 52 10.35 -2.35 1.27
N ALA A 53 9.55 -3.40 1.45
CA ALA A 53 9.40 -4.44 0.43
C ALA A 53 8.80 -3.89 -0.88
N GLY A 54 7.76 -3.06 -0.79
CA GLY A 54 7.13 -2.45 -1.96
C GLY A 54 8.11 -1.55 -2.74
N SER A 55 8.99 -0.85 -2.05
CA SER A 55 9.98 0.04 -2.69
C SER A 55 11.05 -0.74 -3.44
N GLN A 56 11.53 -1.86 -2.89
CA GLN A 56 12.48 -2.74 -3.57
C GLN A 56 11.87 -3.33 -4.85
N ILE A 57 10.64 -3.84 -4.77
CA ILE A 57 9.92 -4.39 -5.94
C ILE A 57 9.77 -3.32 -7.03
N LEU A 58 9.32 -2.12 -6.69
CA LEU A 58 9.17 -1.03 -7.66
C LEU A 58 10.50 -0.68 -8.33
N ARG A 59 11.58 -0.62 -7.55
CA ARG A 59 12.92 -0.35 -8.06
C ARG A 59 13.39 -1.42 -9.04
N ASP A 60 13.15 -2.68 -8.72
CA ASP A 60 13.53 -3.84 -9.55
C ASP A 60 12.72 -3.88 -10.86
N LEU A 61 11.48 -3.40 -10.84
CA LEU A 61 10.65 -3.18 -12.03
C LEU A 61 11.08 -1.96 -12.87
N GLY A 62 12.14 -1.26 -12.46
CA GLY A 62 12.65 -0.08 -13.16
C GLY A 62 11.88 1.20 -12.87
N VAL A 63 10.93 1.18 -11.93
CA VAL A 63 10.20 2.39 -11.50
C VAL A 63 11.15 3.28 -10.70
N ARG A 64 11.15 4.57 -11.02
CA ARG A 64 11.91 5.62 -10.32
C ARG A 64 11.02 6.82 -10.02
N LYS A 65 10.18 7.19 -10.96
CA LYS A 65 9.16 8.23 -10.82
C LYS A 65 7.78 7.60 -11.02
N MET A 66 6.83 7.91 -10.15
CA MET A 66 5.49 7.32 -10.20
C MET A 66 4.40 8.29 -9.75
N ARG A 67 3.19 8.03 -10.26
CA ARG A 67 1.96 8.70 -9.85
C ARG A 67 1.18 7.74 -8.96
N LEU A 68 0.79 8.18 -7.77
CA LEU A 68 0.12 7.32 -6.79
C LEU A 68 -1.40 7.52 -6.84
N LEU A 69 -2.14 6.42 -6.96
CA LEU A 69 -3.59 6.37 -6.85
C LEU A 69 -4.05 6.14 -5.39
N SER A 70 -3.39 6.77 -4.42
CA SER A 70 -3.70 6.59 -2.99
C SER A 70 -4.13 7.90 -2.34
N ALA A 71 -4.83 7.80 -1.20
CA ALA A 71 -4.99 8.95 -0.31
C ALA A 71 -3.62 9.57 0.02
N PRO A 72 -3.51 10.90 0.19
CA PRO A 72 -2.24 11.57 0.45
C PRO A 72 -1.60 11.00 1.72
N MET A 73 -0.49 10.26 1.56
CA MET A 73 0.26 9.66 2.65
C MET A 73 1.71 10.09 2.53
N ARG A 74 2.29 10.65 3.59
CA ARG A 74 3.71 11.05 3.58
C ARG A 74 4.59 9.81 3.73
N PHE A 75 5.10 9.32 2.61
CA PHE A 75 6.11 8.28 2.59
C PHE A 75 7.51 8.91 2.78
N ASN A 76 7.92 9.15 4.01
CA ASN A 76 9.26 9.71 4.28
C ASN A 76 10.40 8.70 3.97
N ALA A 77 10.08 7.41 3.82
CA ALA A 77 11.06 6.33 3.70
C ALA A 77 11.40 5.91 2.26
N ILE A 78 10.65 6.36 1.24
CA ILE A 78 10.84 5.86 -0.15
C ILE A 78 12.01 6.52 -0.88
N SER A 79 12.46 7.70 -0.43
CA SER A 79 13.62 8.41 -1.01
C SER A 79 14.91 7.60 -0.88
N GLY A 80 15.03 6.76 0.15
CA GLY A 80 16.16 5.82 0.31
C GLY A 80 16.17 4.65 -0.70
N PHE A 81 15.14 4.52 -1.52
CA PHE A 81 14.99 3.47 -2.52
C PHE A 81 15.07 3.97 -3.96
N ASP A 82 15.53 5.22 -4.17
CA ASP A 82 15.59 5.85 -5.49
C ASP A 82 14.18 5.97 -6.14
N LEU A 83 13.17 6.26 -5.31
CA LEU A 83 11.78 6.45 -5.71
C LEU A 83 11.29 7.87 -5.42
N GLU A 84 10.60 8.45 -6.39
CA GLU A 84 10.02 9.79 -6.35
C GLU A 84 8.53 9.74 -6.73
N VAL A 85 7.68 10.33 -5.87
CA VAL A 85 6.28 10.55 -6.19
C VAL A 85 6.15 11.89 -6.90
N VAL A 86 5.78 11.84 -8.18
CA VAL A 86 5.64 13.04 -9.01
C VAL A 86 4.22 13.61 -8.98
N GLU A 87 3.23 12.79 -8.63
CA GLU A 87 1.83 13.19 -8.60
C GLU A 87 1.00 12.27 -7.68
N TYR A 88 0.04 12.85 -6.96
CA TYR A 88 -1.01 12.11 -6.27
C TYR A 88 -2.31 12.25 -7.06
N LEU A 89 -2.82 11.13 -7.53
CA LEU A 89 -4.08 11.04 -8.24
C LEU A 89 -5.20 10.73 -7.24
N PRO A 90 -6.37 11.37 -7.34
CA PRO A 90 -7.51 11.06 -6.50
C PRO A 90 -7.96 9.60 -6.71
N ALA A 91 -7.98 8.84 -5.61
CA ALA A 91 -8.64 7.54 -5.55
C ALA A 91 -10.16 7.76 -5.46
N GLU A 92 -10.94 7.03 -6.25
CA GLU A 92 -12.43 7.08 -6.24
C GLU A 92 -13.01 5.75 -5.72
#